data_AF-A0A2W4WN96-F1
#
_entry.id   AF-A0A2W4WN96-F1
#
_cell.length_a   1.000
_cell.length_b   1.000
_cell.length_c   1.000
_cell.angle_alpha   90.00
_cell.angle_beta   90.00
_cell.angle_gamma   90.00
#
_symmetry.space_group_name_H-M   'P 1'
#
loop_
_entity.id
_entity.type
_entity.pdbx_description
1 polymer ?
#
loop_
_entity_poly.entity_id
_entity_poly.type
_entity_poly.pdbx_seq_one_letter_code
_entity_poly.pdbx_strand_id
1 'polypeptide(L)'
;MTQVSTVRLAIALPLGTALLALACQPAPSADNSSAMDKIAFDLSVLDENGLYGPGDGRRSLDYECCLPAGNPYAQAVSAIDPSAQFFSQSRGRIGCGDGQVLAIGNSHQANHQDILLELANLDYIERIQSVDWE
;
A
#
# COMPACT_ATOMS: atom_id res chain seq x y z
N MET A 1 31.15 -0.73 -81.65
CA MET A 1 30.11 -0.25 -80.72
C MET A 1 29.96 -1.32 -79.64
N THR A 2 30.17 -1.15 -78.34
CA THR A 2 30.58 -0.02 -77.51
C THR A 2 31.09 -0.60 -76.17
N GLN A 3 32.11 0.03 -75.61
CA GLN A 3 32.53 0.12 -74.19
C GLN A 3 31.29 0.19 -73.24
N VAL A 4 31.25 -0.16 -71.94
CA VAL A 4 31.96 0.43 -70.78
C VAL A 4 31.56 -0.34 -69.50
N SER A 5 32.58 -0.61 -68.67
CA SER A 5 32.69 -0.55 -67.20
C SER A 5 31.54 -0.96 -66.26
N THR A 6 31.93 -1.87 -65.37
CA THR A 6 31.45 -2.11 -64.01
C THR A 6 31.19 -0.83 -63.22
N VAL A 7 30.03 -0.75 -62.55
CA VAL A 7 29.79 0.15 -61.40
C VAL A 7 29.20 -0.68 -60.28
N ARG A 8 29.95 -0.80 -59.18
CA ARG A 8 29.43 -1.29 -57.90
C ARG A 8 28.63 -0.17 -57.26
N LEU A 9 27.35 -0.41 -56.97
CA LEU A 9 26.57 0.45 -56.10
C LEU A 9 26.41 -0.27 -54.75
N ALA A 10 27.23 0.14 -53.78
CA ALA A 10 27.02 -0.18 -52.37
C ALA A 10 25.90 0.73 -51.86
N ILE A 11 24.71 0.17 -51.68
CA ILE A 11 23.62 0.86 -50.99
C ILE A 11 23.75 0.50 -49.51
N ALA A 12 24.37 1.39 -48.75
CA ALA A 12 24.34 1.36 -47.30
C ALA A 12 22.90 1.69 -46.85
N LEU A 13 22.14 0.69 -46.39
CA LEU A 13 20.92 0.94 -45.65
C LEU A 13 21.31 1.43 -44.25
N PRO A 14 20.89 2.64 -43.83
CA PRO A 14 21.11 3.06 -42.46
C PRO A 14 20.28 2.16 -41.55
N LEU A 15 20.92 1.61 -40.52
CA LEU A 15 20.26 1.04 -39.35
C LEU A 15 19.33 2.12 -38.77
N GLY A 16 18.04 2.04 -39.09
CA GLY A 16 17.00 2.81 -38.45
C GLY A 16 16.78 2.28 -37.04
N THR A 17 17.47 2.85 -36.07
CA THR A 17 17.24 2.65 -34.64
C THR A 17 15.84 3.16 -34.30
N ALA A 18 14.85 2.26 -34.25
CA ALA A 18 13.56 2.55 -33.67
C ALA A 18 13.74 2.70 -32.16
N LEU A 19 13.90 3.95 -31.69
CA LEU A 19 13.76 4.29 -30.27
C LEU A 19 12.32 4.00 -29.86
N LEU A 20 12.09 2.85 -29.21
CA LEU A 20 10.90 2.65 -28.39
C LEU A 20 11.02 3.58 -27.18
N ALA A 21 10.38 4.74 -27.26
CA ALA A 21 10.11 5.55 -26.08
C ALA A 21 9.14 4.76 -25.19
N LEU A 22 9.69 4.08 -24.17
CA LEU A 22 8.93 3.62 -23.01
C LEU A 22 8.32 4.87 -22.37
N ALA A 23 7.05 5.15 -22.67
CA ALA A 23 6.28 6.13 -21.93
C ALA A 23 6.13 5.61 -20.50
N CYS A 24 6.94 6.13 -19.57
CA CYS A 24 6.63 6.03 -18.15
C CYS A 24 5.31 6.77 -17.94
N GLN A 25 4.21 6.03 -17.89
CA GLN A 25 2.96 6.57 -17.36
C GLN A 25 3.17 6.76 -15.86
N PRO A 26 3.00 7.97 -15.31
CA PRO A 26 2.94 8.12 -13.86
C PRO A 26 1.77 7.27 -13.36
N ALA A 27 2.05 6.38 -12.40
CA ALA A 27 1.00 5.67 -11.70
C ALA A 27 0.02 6.71 -11.14
N PRO A 28 -1.30 6.48 -11.22
CA PRO A 28 -2.26 7.37 -10.58
C PRO A 28 -1.86 7.52 -9.12
N SER A 29 -1.53 8.75 -8.72
CA SER A 29 -1.25 9.05 -7.32
C SER A 29 -2.50 8.66 -6.55
N ALA A 30 -2.38 7.66 -5.67
CA ALA A 30 -3.46 7.28 -4.79
C ALA A 30 -3.93 8.56 -4.07
N ASP A 31 -5.20 8.90 -4.24
CA ASP A 31 -5.76 10.09 -3.60
C ASP A 31 -5.82 9.82 -2.10
N ASN A 32 -4.81 10.29 -1.37
CA ASN A 32 -4.72 10.11 0.08
C ASN A 32 -5.93 10.69 0.83
N SER A 33 -6.70 11.59 0.21
CA SER A 33 -7.98 12.02 0.77
C SER A 33 -8.92 10.84 0.97
N SER A 34 -8.98 9.92 -0.01
CA SER A 34 -9.81 8.71 0.08
C SER A 34 -9.27 7.68 1.09
N ALA A 35 -7.96 7.66 1.32
CA ALA A 35 -7.34 6.79 2.32
C ALA A 35 -7.68 7.26 3.74
N MET A 36 -7.61 8.56 4.01
CA MET A 36 -7.98 9.13 5.31
C MET A 36 -9.44 8.84 5.69
N ASP A 37 -10.35 8.81 4.71
CA ASP A 37 -11.78 8.52 4.95
C ASP A 37 -12.02 7.09 5.48
N LYS A 38 -11.09 6.15 5.24
CA LYS A 38 -11.17 4.79 5.77
C LYS A 38 -10.70 4.68 7.22
N ILE A 39 -9.94 5.66 7.73
CA ILE A 39 -9.41 5.68 9.09
C ILE A 39 -10.45 6.31 10.03
N ALA A 40 -11.10 5.47 10.82
CA ALA A 40 -12.25 5.85 11.62
C ALA A 40 -11.92 6.37 13.03
N PHE A 41 -10.73 6.95 13.19
CA PHE A 41 -10.28 7.60 14.42
C PHE A 41 -9.33 8.75 14.09
N ASP A 42 -9.21 9.70 15.01
CA ASP A 42 -8.37 10.88 14.82
C ASP A 42 -6.90 10.54 15.01
N LEU A 43 -6.10 10.57 13.93
CA LEU A 43 -4.66 10.34 14.00
C LEU A 43 -3.91 11.43 14.76
N SER A 44 -4.46 12.64 14.86
CA SER A 44 -3.77 13.78 15.48
C SER A 44 -3.61 13.64 17.00
N VAL A 45 -4.30 12.68 17.62
CA VAL A 45 -4.15 12.36 19.05
C VAL A 45 -2.88 11.57 19.36
N LEU A 46 -2.26 10.98 18.33
CA LEU A 46 -1.03 10.20 18.45
C LEU A 46 0.19 11.11 18.31
N ASP A 47 1.16 10.97 19.22
CA ASP A 47 2.44 11.66 19.11
C ASP A 47 3.38 10.99 18.10
N GLU A 48 4.61 11.49 17.98
CA GLU A 48 5.63 10.96 17.04
C GLU A 48 5.97 9.47 17.25
N ASN A 49 5.68 8.90 18.42
CA ASN A 49 5.89 7.48 18.72
C ASN A 49 4.60 6.66 18.53
N GLY A 50 3.54 7.32 18.07
CA GLY A 50 2.22 6.74 17.93
C GLY A 50 1.54 6.47 19.28
N LEU A 51 1.82 7.30 20.29
CA LEU A 51 1.24 7.19 21.63
C LEU A 51 0.27 8.34 21.91
N TYR A 52 -0.82 8.07 22.61
CA TYR A 52 -1.78 9.10 23.06
C TYR A 52 -1.89 9.13 24.58
N GLY A 53 -2.54 10.17 25.11
CA GLY A 53 -2.78 10.34 26.55
C GLY A 53 -1.83 11.34 27.24
N PRO A 54 -1.97 11.53 28.55
CA PRO A 54 -1.15 12.46 29.33
C PRO A 54 0.31 12.00 29.39
N GLY A 55 1.22 12.93 29.67
CA GLY A 55 2.68 12.68 29.61
C GLY A 55 3.18 11.56 30.53
N ASP A 56 2.53 11.33 31.67
CA ASP A 56 2.83 10.26 32.64
C ASP A 56 2.02 8.97 32.40
N GLY A 57 1.14 8.96 31.40
CA GLY A 57 0.21 7.87 31.12
C GLY A 57 0.02 7.62 29.63
N ARG A 58 1.08 7.78 28.83
CA ARG A 58 1.08 7.49 27.39
C ARG A 58 0.71 6.03 27.14
N ARG A 59 -0.14 5.80 26.14
CA ARG A 59 -0.62 4.48 25.72
C ARG A 59 -0.58 4.35 24.21
N SER A 60 -0.38 3.13 23.74
CA SER A 60 -0.63 2.80 22.35
C SER A 60 -2.11 2.54 22.10
N LEU A 61 -2.51 2.71 20.85
CA LEU A 61 -3.83 2.43 20.32
C LEU A 61 -3.72 1.17 19.47
N ASP A 62 -4.51 0.16 19.83
CA ASP A 62 -4.73 -0.97 18.92
C ASP A 62 -5.76 -0.56 17.88
N TYR A 63 -5.57 -1.00 16.65
CA TYR A 63 -6.52 -0.78 15.56
C TYR A 63 -6.76 -2.08 14.82
N GLU A 64 -7.94 -2.20 14.21
CA GLU A 64 -8.36 -3.39 13.51
C GLU A 64 -8.89 -3.06 12.11
N CYS A 65 -8.69 -4.00 11.19
CA CYS A 65 -9.26 -3.99 9.85
C CYS A 65 -9.58 -5.41 9.37
N CYS A 66 -10.45 -5.52 8.36
CA CYS A 66 -10.78 -6.80 7.73
C CYS A 66 -10.05 -6.95 6.40
N LEU A 67 -9.47 -8.13 6.20
CA LEU A 67 -8.76 -8.51 4.98
C LEU A 67 -9.49 -9.69 4.32
N PRO A 68 -9.47 -9.85 2.99
CA PRO A 68 -9.89 -11.11 2.40
C PRO A 68 -9.01 -12.26 2.89
N ALA A 69 -9.59 -13.45 3.04
CA ALA A 69 -8.84 -14.65 3.39
C ALA A 69 -7.86 -15.03 2.27
N GLY A 70 -6.67 -15.45 2.67
CA GLY A 70 -5.61 -15.87 1.75
C GLY A 70 -4.26 -15.27 2.13
N ASN A 71 -3.19 -16.02 1.86
CA ASN A 71 -1.83 -15.63 2.23
C ASN A 71 -1.37 -14.27 1.64
N PRO A 72 -1.66 -13.93 0.35
CA PRO A 72 -1.14 -12.69 -0.23
C PRO A 72 -1.58 -11.41 0.50
N TYR A 73 -2.81 -11.37 1.02
CA TYR A 73 -3.35 -10.20 1.71
C TYR A 73 -2.67 -9.98 3.07
N ALA A 74 -2.56 -11.04 3.87
CA ALA A 74 -1.85 -10.99 5.15
C ALA A 74 -0.37 -10.64 4.95
N GLN A 75 0.28 -11.19 3.91
CA GLN A 75 1.68 -10.88 3.60
C GLN A 75 1.89 -9.41 3.23
N ALA A 76 0.98 -8.82 2.42
CA ALA A 76 1.05 -7.41 2.07
C ALA A 76 0.86 -6.53 3.32
N VAL A 77 -0.13 -6.84 4.16
CA VAL A 77 -0.36 -6.12 5.42
C VAL A 77 0.84 -6.25 6.36
N SER A 78 1.43 -7.44 6.54
CA SER A 78 2.64 -7.61 7.36
C SER A 78 3.86 -6.87 6.85
N ALA A 79 3.95 -6.64 5.53
CA ALA A 79 5.06 -5.88 4.94
C ALA A 79 4.94 -4.38 5.23
N ILE A 80 3.71 -3.87 5.35
CA ILE A 80 3.41 -2.47 5.67
C ILE A 80 3.42 -2.25 7.18
N ASP A 81 2.72 -3.10 7.92
CA ASP A 81 2.58 -3.06 9.38
C ASP A 81 3.18 -4.32 10.02
N PRO A 82 4.43 -4.26 10.53
CA PRO A 82 5.05 -5.40 11.20
C PRO A 82 4.43 -5.72 12.57
N SER A 83 3.56 -4.86 13.11
CA SER A 83 2.85 -5.13 14.37
C SER A 83 1.58 -5.99 14.18
N ALA A 84 1.11 -6.14 12.93
CA ALA A 84 -0.15 -6.78 12.62
C ALA A 84 -0.19 -8.26 13.04
N GLN A 85 -1.24 -8.62 13.78
CA GLN A 85 -1.59 -9.99 14.13
C GLN A 85 -2.89 -10.39 13.43
N PHE A 86 -2.99 -11.64 12.98
CA PHE A 86 -4.08 -12.11 12.14
C PHE A 86 -4.92 -13.20 12.83
N PHE A 87 -6.23 -13.07 12.76
CA PHE A 87 -7.17 -13.96 13.43
C PHE A 87 -8.25 -14.43 12.44
N SER A 88 -8.11 -15.63 11.91
CA SER A 88 -9.02 -16.21 10.91
C SER A 88 -10.37 -16.67 11.47
N GLN A 89 -10.49 -16.77 12.80
CA GLN A 89 -11.72 -17.23 13.47
C GLN A 89 -12.37 -16.12 14.33
N SER A 90 -11.83 -14.90 14.28
CA SER A 90 -12.37 -13.76 15.01
C SER A 90 -12.99 -12.76 14.04
N ARG A 91 -14.11 -12.16 14.46
CA ARG A 91 -14.77 -11.08 13.74
C ARG A 91 -14.26 -9.70 14.16
N GLY A 92 -13.62 -9.59 15.33
CA GLY A 92 -13.30 -8.30 15.94
C GLY A 92 -14.55 -7.49 16.26
N ARG A 93 -14.38 -6.22 16.66
CA ARG A 93 -15.52 -5.29 16.81
C ARG A 93 -15.90 -4.66 15.48
N ILE A 94 -14.97 -4.60 14.53
CA ILE A 94 -15.17 -4.15 13.16
C ILE A 94 -16.10 -5.10 12.37
N GLY A 95 -16.22 -6.35 12.82
CA GLY A 95 -17.27 -7.26 12.38
C GLY A 95 -16.97 -8.06 11.12
N CYS A 96 -15.70 -8.45 10.90
CA CYS A 96 -15.27 -9.21 9.72
C CYS A 96 -16.21 -10.40 9.44
N GLY A 97 -16.54 -10.55 8.16
CA GLY A 97 -17.49 -11.53 7.66
C GLY A 97 -16.85 -12.84 7.22
N ASP A 98 -17.67 -13.70 6.61
CA ASP A 98 -17.22 -14.97 6.06
C ASP A 98 -16.19 -14.74 4.94
N GLY A 99 -15.11 -15.51 4.96
CA GLY A 99 -14.03 -15.37 3.99
C GLY A 99 -13.13 -14.15 4.23
N GLN A 100 -13.23 -13.50 5.39
CA GLN A 100 -12.30 -12.46 5.83
C GLN A 100 -11.45 -12.91 7.02
N VAL A 101 -10.35 -12.21 7.24
CA VAL A 101 -9.42 -12.37 8.36
C VAL A 101 -9.34 -11.03 9.07
N LEU A 102 -9.49 -11.05 10.39
CA LEU A 102 -9.25 -9.88 11.23
C LEU A 102 -7.74 -9.65 11.34
N ALA A 103 -7.28 -8.43 11.06
CA ALA A 103 -5.95 -7.97 11.41
C ALA A 103 -6.04 -6.94 12.54
N ILE A 104 -5.20 -7.08 13.56
CA ILE A 104 -5.04 -6.12 14.65
C ILE A 104 -3.60 -5.63 14.65
N GLY A 105 -3.41 -4.33 14.43
CA GLY A 105 -2.13 -3.64 14.53
C GLY A 105 -2.05 -2.78 15.79
N ASN A 106 -0.86 -2.26 16.08
CA ASN A 106 -0.60 -1.38 17.22
C ASN A 106 0.08 -0.08 16.76
N SER A 107 -0.36 1.04 17.33
CA SER A 107 0.15 2.36 16.94
C SER A 107 1.55 2.68 17.43
N HIS A 108 2.15 1.92 18.36
CA HIS A 108 3.47 2.23 18.95
C HIS A 108 4.62 2.01 17.96
N GLN A 109 4.68 2.85 16.95
CA GLN A 109 5.58 2.79 15.80
C GLN A 109 5.89 4.23 15.38
N ALA A 110 7.16 4.54 15.14
CA ALA A 110 7.61 5.90 14.80
C ALA A 110 6.97 6.44 13.49
N ASN A 111 6.60 5.54 12.58
CA ASN A 111 5.99 5.84 11.28
C ASN A 111 4.50 5.43 11.21
N HIS A 112 3.80 5.39 12.34
CA HIS A 112 2.40 4.94 12.42
C HIS A 112 1.46 5.63 11.42
N GLN A 113 1.63 6.93 11.15
CA GLN A 113 0.78 7.65 10.19
C GLN A 113 0.96 7.11 8.77
N ASP A 114 2.21 6.92 8.34
CA ASP A 114 2.51 6.36 7.02
C ASP A 114 1.97 4.94 6.89
N ILE A 115 2.16 4.12 7.94
CA ILE A 115 1.62 2.75 7.99
C ILE A 115 0.10 2.75 7.82
N LEU A 116 -0.62 3.56 8.60
CA LEU A 116 -2.09 3.60 8.56
C LEU A 116 -2.61 4.12 7.21
N LEU A 117 -1.93 5.11 6.62
CA LEU A 117 -2.24 5.62 5.29
C LEU A 117 -1.97 4.58 4.19
N GLU A 118 -0.84 3.86 4.27
CA GLU A 118 -0.49 2.83 3.29
C GLU A 118 -1.44 1.63 3.39
N LEU A 119 -1.80 1.21 4.60
CA LEU A 119 -2.86 0.21 4.82
C LEU A 119 -4.20 0.70 4.23
N ALA A 120 -4.60 1.93 4.50
CA ALA A 120 -5.86 2.47 3.98
C ALA A 120 -5.87 2.59 2.44
N ASN A 121 -4.71 2.74 1.81
CA ASN A 121 -4.57 2.73 0.35
C ASN A 121 -4.74 1.33 -0.28
N LEU A 122 -4.77 0.25 0.51
CA LEU A 122 -5.11 -1.07 -0.01
C LEU A 122 -6.60 -1.12 -0.39
N ASP A 123 -6.89 -1.45 -1.65
CA ASP A 123 -8.25 -1.46 -2.21
C ASP A 123 -9.21 -2.39 -1.45
N TYR A 124 -8.69 -3.45 -0.84
CA TYR A 124 -9.46 -4.45 -0.11
C TYR A 124 -9.63 -4.13 1.39
N ILE A 125 -9.02 -3.06 1.89
CA ILE A 125 -9.28 -2.54 3.23
C ILE A 125 -10.36 -1.47 3.11
N GLU A 126 -11.54 -1.76 3.64
CA GLU A 126 -12.70 -0.86 3.58
C GLU A 126 -12.71 0.17 4.73
N ARG A 127 -12.15 -0.21 5.89
CA ARG A 127 -12.14 0.60 7.10
C ARG A 127 -11.04 0.12 8.05
N ILE A 128 -10.43 1.07 8.77
CA ILE A 128 -9.55 0.84 9.90
C ILE A 128 -10.18 1.56 11.10
N GLN A 129 -10.37 0.87 12.22
CA GLN A 129 -10.94 1.49 13.42
C GLN A 129 -10.10 1.16 14.65
N SER A 130 -10.14 2.03 15.66
CA SER A 130 -9.54 1.74 16.96
C SER A 130 -10.26 0.57 17.64
N VAL A 131 -9.51 -0.30 18.29
CA VAL A 131 -10.05 -1.34 19.17
C VAL A 131 -10.38 -0.73 20.52
N ASP A 132 -11.63 -0.92 20.97
CA ASP A 132 -12.06 -0.63 22.34
C ASP A 132 -11.96 -1.93 23.16
N TRP A 133 -11.16 -1.92 24.23
CA TRP A 133 -10.96 -3.11 25.07
C TRP A 133 -11.95 -3.19 26.25
N GLU A 134 -12.85 -2.21 26.39
CA GLU A 134 -13.81 -2.10 27.50
C GLU A 134 -15.23 -2.60 27.17
#